data_AF-A0A1I2ZMX5-F1
#
_entry.id   AF-A0A1I2ZMX5-F1
#
_cell.length_a   1.000
_cell.length_b   1.000
_cell.length_c   1.000
_cell.angle_alpha   90.00
_cell.angle_beta   90.00
_cell.angle_gamma   90.00
#
_symmetry.space_group_name_H-M   'P 1'
#
loop_
_entity.id
_entity.type
_entity.pdbx_description
1 polymer ?
#
loop_
_entity_poly.entity_id
_entity_poly.type
_entity_poly.pdbx_seq_one_letter_code
_entity_poly.pdbx_strand_id
1 'polypeptide(L)'
;MVRQVTQAGALILIAALYAGNAAAHGRESMEEDSCVRRIGENMVHLSAYQPQFDTSAQYCTEIPKVGDTYLVVDLIDPAMREMPIGMRVIKGTNETEDETVSYVRPSYHPDGVIRGETSLDQGLYTVIITAEGLPPLRYQYPLRVQMVNYGNIFRTAVGPLIGLLLLTLLGYKLMKSKRVERWRARRRS
;
A
#
# COMPACT_ATOMS: atom_id res chain seq x y z
N MET A 1 -15.37 25.84 39.14
CA MET A 1 -15.01 24.45 38.76
C MET A 1 -15.49 23.99 37.38
N VAL A 2 -16.75 24.21 36.95
CA VAL A 2 -17.26 23.70 35.65
C VAL A 2 -16.52 24.25 34.41
N ARG A 3 -16.00 25.48 34.50
CA ARG A 3 -15.26 26.16 33.41
C ARG A 3 -13.84 25.58 33.20
N GLN A 4 -13.20 25.11 34.26
CA GLN A 4 -11.89 24.44 34.19
C GLN A 4 -11.99 23.01 33.65
N VAL A 5 -13.06 22.28 34.02
CA VAL A 5 -13.30 20.92 33.52
C VAL A 5 -13.62 20.90 32.01
N THR A 6 -14.32 21.93 31.52
CA THR A 6 -14.62 22.07 30.08
C THR A 6 -13.40 22.49 29.26
N GLN A 7 -12.53 23.36 29.80
CA GLN A 7 -11.24 23.68 29.17
C GLN A 7 -10.28 22.49 29.13
N ALA A 8 -10.18 21.73 30.23
CA ALA A 8 -9.34 20.53 30.28
C ALA A 8 -9.81 19.45 29.30
N GLY A 9 -11.12 19.22 29.19
CA GLY A 9 -11.69 18.28 28.23
C GLY A 9 -11.46 18.68 26.76
N ALA A 10 -11.53 19.97 26.44
CA ALA A 10 -11.24 20.48 25.10
C ALA A 10 -9.75 20.35 24.74
N LEU A 11 -8.83 20.64 25.68
CA LEU A 11 -7.39 20.48 25.50
C LEU A 11 -6.97 19.01 25.31
N ILE A 12 -7.60 18.07 26.04
CA ILE A 12 -7.34 16.63 25.89
C ILE A 12 -7.85 16.11 24.54
N LEU A 13 -9.01 16.58 24.07
CA LEU A 13 -9.53 16.22 22.74
C LEU A 13 -8.65 16.77 21.61
N ILE A 14 -8.13 17.99 21.76
CA ILE A 14 -7.20 18.59 20.81
C ILE A 14 -5.89 17.78 20.81
N ALA A 15 -5.30 17.48 21.96
CA ALA A 15 -4.07 16.68 22.05
C ALA A 15 -4.23 15.27 21.46
N ALA A 16 -5.40 14.63 21.64
CA ALA A 16 -5.70 13.33 21.02
C ALA A 16 -5.86 13.40 19.48
N LEU A 17 -6.30 14.54 18.95
CA LEU A 17 -6.37 14.81 17.50
C LEU A 17 -5.01 15.23 16.90
N TYR A 18 -4.09 15.73 17.73
CA TYR A 18 -2.70 16.05 17.37
C TYR A 18 -1.73 14.87 17.55
N ALA A 19 -2.21 13.71 18.04
CA ALA A 19 -1.47 12.46 17.94
C ALA A 19 -1.39 12.09 16.45
N GLY A 20 -0.42 12.66 15.76
CA GLY A 20 -0.08 12.28 14.40
C GLY A 20 0.10 10.77 14.38
N ASN A 21 -0.54 10.12 13.40
CA ASN A 21 -0.24 8.74 13.09
C ASN A 21 1.21 8.70 12.59
N ALA A 22 2.16 8.60 13.51
CA ALA A 22 3.53 8.26 13.19
C ALA A 22 3.49 6.80 12.74
N ALA A 23 3.31 6.60 11.44
CA ALA A 23 3.63 5.33 10.81
C ALA A 23 5.16 5.19 10.87
N ALA A 24 5.65 4.66 11.99
CA ALA A 24 7.01 4.16 12.03
C ALA A 24 7.05 3.02 11.01
N HIS A 25 7.81 3.19 9.93
CA HIS A 25 8.25 2.09 9.07
C HIS A 25 9.18 1.20 9.90
N GLY A 26 8.60 0.43 10.82
CA GLY A 26 9.30 -0.65 11.50
C GLY A 26 9.73 -1.69 10.49
N ARG A 27 10.72 -2.50 10.86
CA ARG A 27 11.22 -3.61 10.05
C ARG A 27 10.08 -4.61 9.85
N GLU A 28 9.38 -4.50 8.73
CA GLU A 28 8.33 -5.43 8.34
C GLU A 28 8.97 -6.81 8.18
N SER A 29 8.37 -7.83 8.78
CA SER A 29 8.89 -9.19 8.60
C SER A 29 8.72 -9.58 7.12
N MET A 30 9.61 -10.42 6.57
CA MET A 30 9.52 -10.82 5.16
C MET A 30 8.18 -11.50 4.80
N GLU A 31 7.50 -12.09 5.78
CA GLU A 31 6.17 -12.68 5.61
C GLU A 31 5.03 -11.63 5.59
N GLU A 32 5.28 -10.45 6.14
CA GLU A 32 4.34 -9.34 6.16
C GLU A 32 4.60 -8.33 5.02
N ASP A 33 5.78 -8.41 4.39
CA ASP A 33 6.12 -7.61 3.22
C ASP A 33 5.18 -7.93 2.04
N SER A 34 4.36 -6.93 1.70
CA SER A 34 3.41 -6.99 0.58
C SER A 34 4.06 -7.25 -0.78
N CYS A 35 5.38 -7.11 -0.88
CA CYS A 35 6.19 -7.33 -2.07
C CYS A 35 6.70 -8.77 -2.21
N VAL A 36 6.50 -9.61 -1.19
CA VAL A 36 6.82 -11.04 -1.22
C VAL A 36 5.60 -11.85 -1.67
N ARG A 37 5.84 -12.89 -2.46
CA ARG A 37 4.83 -13.92 -2.79
C ARG A 37 5.39 -15.31 -2.50
N ARG A 38 4.55 -16.15 -1.91
CA ARG A 38 4.87 -17.52 -1.48
C ARG A 38 3.94 -18.53 -2.16
N ILE A 39 4.51 -19.60 -2.72
CA ILE A 39 3.78 -20.78 -3.19
C ILE A 39 4.51 -22.02 -2.66
N GLY A 40 3.87 -22.77 -1.75
CA GLY A 40 4.58 -23.77 -0.97
C GLY A 40 5.69 -23.12 -0.15
N GLU A 41 6.91 -23.63 -0.23
CA GLU A 41 8.10 -23.03 0.41
C GLU A 41 8.81 -21.99 -0.49
N ASN A 42 8.45 -21.91 -1.78
CA ASN A 42 9.11 -21.06 -2.74
C ASN A 42 8.64 -19.61 -2.62
N MET A 43 9.56 -18.71 -2.29
CA MET A 43 9.32 -17.29 -2.10
C MET A 43 10.10 -16.44 -3.12
N VAL A 44 9.41 -15.42 -3.65
CA VAL A 44 10.02 -14.39 -4.50
C VAL A 44 9.65 -13.01 -3.98
N HIS A 45 10.57 -12.05 -4.10
CA HIS A 45 10.36 -10.66 -3.75
C HIS A 45 10.50 -9.79 -4.99
N LEU A 46 9.49 -8.96 -5.27
CA LEU A 46 9.53 -8.01 -6.39
C LEU A 46 9.85 -6.61 -5.89
N SER A 47 10.86 -6.00 -6.50
CA SER A 47 11.20 -4.58 -6.35
C SER A 47 11.11 -3.85 -7.68
N ALA A 48 10.62 -2.62 -7.65
CA ALA A 48 10.62 -1.70 -8.78
C ALA A 48 11.35 -0.41 -8.39
N TYR A 49 12.23 0.08 -9.27
CA TYR A 49 13.04 1.28 -9.04
C TYR A 49 12.86 2.28 -10.18
N GLN A 50 12.78 3.57 -9.83
CA GLN A 50 12.78 4.69 -10.78
C GLN A 50 13.86 5.70 -10.38
N PRO A 51 15.15 5.38 -10.62
CA PRO A 51 16.29 6.17 -10.14
C PRO A 51 16.31 7.60 -10.70
N GLN A 52 15.63 7.85 -11.81
CA GLN A 52 15.44 9.19 -12.39
C GLN A 52 14.58 10.12 -11.51
N PHE A 53 13.82 9.58 -10.55
CA PHE A 53 13.01 10.36 -9.62
C PHE A 53 13.50 10.25 -8.18
N ASP A 54 13.89 9.04 -7.74
CA ASP A 54 14.44 8.79 -6.42
C ASP A 54 15.37 7.57 -6.48
N THR A 55 16.66 7.77 -6.22
CA THR A 55 17.68 6.72 -6.27
C THR A 55 17.63 5.73 -5.11
N SER A 56 16.88 6.06 -4.05
CA SER A 56 16.79 5.27 -2.82
C SER A 56 15.43 4.59 -2.63
N ALA A 57 14.39 5.05 -3.34
CA ALA A 57 13.06 4.50 -3.21
C ALA A 57 12.91 3.15 -3.93
N GLN A 58 12.26 2.22 -3.23
CA GLN A 58 11.84 0.93 -3.74
C GLN A 58 10.31 0.89 -3.76
N TYR A 59 9.75 0.40 -4.87
CA TYR A 59 8.32 0.23 -5.07
C TYR A 59 7.98 -1.23 -5.35
N CYS A 60 6.69 -1.55 -5.35
CA CYS A 60 6.18 -2.86 -5.78
C CYS A 60 4.84 -2.69 -6.49
N THR A 61 3.72 -2.61 -5.74
CA THR A 61 2.38 -2.54 -6.35
C THR A 61 1.99 -1.16 -6.84
N GLU A 62 2.45 -0.09 -6.18
CA GLU A 62 2.14 1.30 -6.56
C GLU A 62 3.41 1.98 -7.07
N ILE A 63 3.42 2.34 -8.34
CA ILE A 63 4.52 3.06 -8.99
C ILE A 63 4.09 4.54 -9.12
N PRO A 64 4.74 5.49 -8.43
CA PRO A 64 4.21 6.84 -8.29
C PRO A 64 4.33 7.69 -9.56
N LYS A 65 5.26 7.35 -10.46
CA LYS A 65 5.60 8.15 -11.64
C LYS A 65 5.64 7.30 -12.89
N VAL A 66 5.40 7.97 -14.01
CA VAL A 66 5.53 7.43 -15.37
C VAL A 66 7.00 7.47 -15.78
N GLY A 67 7.48 6.47 -16.52
CA GLY A 67 8.82 6.44 -17.11
C GLY A 67 9.59 5.15 -16.88
N ASP A 68 10.90 5.21 -17.09
CA ASP A 68 11.81 4.06 -17.00
C ASP A 68 11.73 3.40 -15.62
N THR A 69 11.47 2.10 -15.62
CA THR A 69 11.28 1.33 -14.40
C THR A 69 12.12 0.07 -14.47
N TYR A 70 13.00 -0.09 -13.49
CA TYR A 70 13.83 -1.27 -13.31
C TYR A 70 13.12 -2.24 -12.37
N LEU A 71 12.81 -3.42 -12.86
CA LEU A 71 12.17 -4.50 -12.11
C LEU A 71 13.24 -5.51 -11.69
N VAL A 72 13.27 -5.82 -10.40
CA VAL A 72 14.20 -6.77 -9.79
C VAL A 72 13.40 -7.81 -9.03
N VAL A 73 13.61 -9.07 -9.35
CA VAL A 73 13.01 -10.20 -8.64
C VAL A 73 14.09 -10.95 -7.90
N ASP A 74 13.99 -10.98 -6.58
CA ASP A 74 14.87 -11.75 -5.72
C ASP A 74 14.26 -13.14 -5.45
N LEU A 75 15.01 -14.17 -5.80
CA LEU A 75 14.70 -15.57 -5.51
C LEU A 75 15.14 -15.86 -4.08
N ILE A 76 14.21 -15.68 -3.14
CA ILE A 76 14.47 -15.85 -1.70
C ILE A 76 14.84 -17.30 -1.40
N ASP A 77 14.09 -18.25 -1.97
CA ASP A 77 14.38 -19.67 -1.80
C ASP A 77 15.52 -20.11 -2.74
N PRO A 78 16.63 -20.66 -2.23
CA PRO A 78 17.74 -21.15 -3.05
C PRO A 78 17.35 -22.23 -4.07
N ALA A 79 16.34 -23.07 -3.78
CA ALA A 79 15.89 -24.13 -4.69
C ALA A 79 15.35 -23.57 -6.01
N MET A 80 14.83 -22.33 -6.00
CA MET A 80 14.37 -21.66 -7.22
C MET A 80 15.52 -21.33 -8.19
N ARG A 81 16.77 -21.32 -7.74
CA ARG A 81 17.94 -21.07 -8.60
C ARG A 81 18.30 -22.27 -9.47
N GLU A 82 17.75 -23.44 -9.13
CA GLU A 82 17.95 -24.71 -9.83
C GLU A 82 16.85 -24.97 -10.88
N MET A 83 16.01 -23.98 -11.19
CA MET A 83 14.98 -24.06 -12.23
C MET A 83 15.05 -22.85 -13.18
N PRO A 84 14.65 -23.00 -14.45
CA PRO A 84 14.52 -21.85 -15.35
C PRO A 84 13.38 -20.94 -14.88
N ILE A 85 13.69 -19.65 -14.72
CA ILE A 85 12.71 -18.63 -14.33
C ILE A 85 12.76 -17.45 -15.29
N GLY A 86 11.58 -17.06 -15.78
CA GLY A 86 11.39 -15.90 -16.64
C GLY A 86 10.42 -14.90 -16.03
N MET A 87 10.40 -13.70 -16.60
CA MET A 87 9.52 -12.61 -16.19
C MET A 87 8.84 -12.01 -17.42
N ARG A 88 7.55 -11.71 -17.31
CA ARG A 88 6.79 -11.01 -18.34
C ARG A 88 6.01 -9.86 -17.72
N VAL A 89 6.00 -8.71 -18.37
CA VAL A 89 5.20 -7.55 -17.95
C VAL A 89 4.14 -7.33 -19.02
N ILE A 90 2.88 -7.31 -18.60
CA ILE A 90 1.74 -7.04 -19.49
C ILE A 90 1.06 -5.73 -19.10
N LYS A 91 0.49 -5.03 -20.08
CA LYS A 91 -0.30 -3.83 -19.88
C LYS A 91 -1.77 -4.20 -19.64
N GLY A 92 -2.13 -4.36 -18.37
CA GLY A 92 -3.47 -4.71 -17.92
C GLY A 92 -3.44 -5.85 -16.91
N THR A 93 -4.50 -6.65 -16.90
CA THR A 93 -4.72 -7.77 -15.96
C THR A 93 -5.02 -9.11 -16.65
N ASN A 94 -5.25 -9.11 -17.97
CA ASN A 94 -5.58 -10.29 -18.76
C ASN A 94 -4.36 -10.75 -19.56
N GLU A 95 -3.75 -11.85 -19.14
CA GLU A 95 -2.52 -12.37 -19.72
C GLU A 95 -2.60 -12.84 -21.18
N THR A 96 -3.80 -13.15 -21.67
CA THR A 96 -4.03 -13.67 -23.02
C THR A 96 -4.42 -12.59 -24.03
N GLU A 97 -5.00 -11.49 -23.56
CA GLU A 97 -5.49 -10.40 -24.42
C GLU A 97 -4.57 -9.18 -24.37
N ASP A 98 -3.87 -8.98 -23.26
CA ASP A 98 -3.07 -7.77 -23.04
C ASP A 98 -1.70 -7.83 -23.70
N GLU A 99 -1.24 -6.65 -24.12
CA GLU A 99 0.06 -6.45 -24.74
C GLU A 99 1.19 -6.74 -23.75
N THR A 100 2.19 -7.52 -24.20
CA THR A 100 3.43 -7.73 -23.44
C THR A 100 4.39 -6.58 -23.72
N VAL A 101 4.69 -5.79 -22.70
CA VAL A 101 5.55 -4.60 -22.79
C VAL A 101 7.01 -4.89 -22.39
N SER A 102 7.25 -6.01 -21.71
CA SER A 102 8.60 -6.49 -21.40
C SER A 102 8.60 -7.99 -21.19
N TYR A 103 9.67 -8.65 -21.65
CA TYR A 103 9.81 -10.10 -21.55
C TYR A 103 11.26 -10.49 -21.32
N VAL A 104 11.49 -11.20 -20.22
CA VAL A 104 12.73 -11.86 -19.85
C VAL A 104 12.51 -13.36 -20.02
N ARG A 105 13.27 -13.95 -20.96
CA ARG A 105 13.19 -15.38 -21.26
C ARG A 105 13.58 -16.22 -20.03
N PRO A 106 12.90 -17.35 -19.79
CA PRO A 106 13.31 -18.29 -18.75
C PRO A 106 14.77 -18.73 -18.88
N SER A 107 15.52 -18.58 -17.79
CA SER A 107 16.91 -19.02 -17.65
C SER A 107 17.23 -19.32 -16.19
N TYR A 108 18.37 -19.94 -15.93
CA TYR A 108 18.87 -20.15 -14.56
C TYR A 108 19.49 -18.87 -14.00
N HIS A 109 19.24 -18.58 -12.72
CA HIS A 109 19.73 -17.38 -12.03
C HIS A 109 20.47 -17.79 -10.74
N PRO A 110 21.75 -18.23 -10.83
CA PRO A 110 22.51 -18.71 -9.67
C PRO A 110 22.82 -17.60 -8.65
N ASP A 111 22.84 -16.34 -9.09
CA ASP A 111 22.92 -15.15 -8.23
C ASP A 111 21.61 -14.90 -7.47
N GLY A 112 20.52 -15.56 -7.88
CA GLY A 112 19.21 -15.45 -7.26
C GLY A 112 18.45 -14.20 -7.68
N VAL A 113 18.82 -13.54 -8.78
CA VAL A 113 18.21 -12.25 -9.16
C VAL A 113 17.85 -12.21 -10.64
N ILE A 114 16.59 -11.85 -10.92
CA ILE A 114 16.09 -11.60 -12.28
C ILE A 114 15.94 -10.09 -12.45
N ARG A 115 16.40 -9.56 -13.58
CA ARG A 115 16.38 -8.12 -13.89
C ARG A 115 15.59 -7.89 -15.16
N GLY A 116 14.73 -6.87 -15.16
CA GLY A 116 14.05 -6.38 -16.34
C GLY A 116 13.94 -4.86 -16.31
N GLU A 117 13.78 -4.28 -17.49
CA GLU A 117 13.65 -2.84 -17.68
C GLU A 117 12.52 -2.59 -18.67
N THR A 118 11.71 -1.58 -18.38
CA THR A 118 10.64 -1.13 -19.26
C THR A 118 10.19 0.28 -18.89
N SER A 119 9.77 1.07 -19.87
CA SER A 119 9.10 2.34 -19.61
C SER A 119 7.62 2.10 -19.37
N LEU A 120 7.12 2.53 -18.21
CA LEU A 120 5.73 2.36 -17.83
C LEU A 120 4.96 3.66 -18.00
N ASP A 121 3.88 3.61 -18.79
CA ASP A 121 2.90 4.68 -18.91
C ASP A 121 1.92 4.66 -17.72
N GLN A 122 1.11 5.71 -17.56
CA GLN A 122 0.01 5.69 -16.59
C GLN A 122 -0.95 4.53 -16.91
N GLY A 123 -1.22 3.67 -15.92
CA GLY A 123 -2.14 2.56 -16.11
C GLY A 123 -1.96 1.38 -15.16
N LEU A 124 -2.64 0.29 -15.51
CA LEU A 124 -2.55 -1.01 -14.86
C LEU A 124 -1.59 -1.91 -15.62
N TYR A 125 -0.77 -2.63 -14.87
CA TYR A 125 0.14 -3.65 -15.42
C TYR A 125 0.13 -4.87 -14.53
N THR A 126 0.61 -6.00 -15.06
CA THR A 126 0.85 -7.20 -14.27
C THR A 126 2.25 -7.73 -14.58
N VAL A 127 3.08 -7.89 -13.55
CA VAL A 127 4.34 -8.64 -13.65
C VAL A 127 4.06 -10.09 -13.34
N ILE A 128 4.44 -10.97 -14.25
CA ILE A 128 4.23 -12.41 -14.17
C ILE A 128 5.60 -13.08 -14.14
N ILE A 129 5.90 -13.76 -13.05
CA ILE A 129 7.13 -14.54 -12.90
C ILE A 129 6.74 -16.00 -13.01
N THR A 130 7.39 -16.71 -13.93
CA THR A 130 7.11 -18.11 -14.21
C THR A 130 8.37 -18.93 -13.95
N ALA A 131 8.28 -19.89 -13.03
CA ALA A 131 9.31 -20.89 -12.79
C ALA A 131 8.90 -22.22 -13.43
N GLU A 132 9.74 -22.76 -14.30
CA GLU A 132 9.46 -23.96 -15.12
C GLU A 132 9.71 -25.29 -14.36
N GLY A 133 9.52 -25.29 -13.04
CA GLY A 133 9.57 -26.50 -12.22
C GLY A 133 8.44 -27.50 -12.53
N LEU A 134 8.44 -28.63 -11.84
CA LEU A 134 7.38 -29.64 -11.89
C LEU A 134 6.72 -29.76 -10.51
N PRO A 135 5.51 -29.21 -10.28
CA PRO A 135 4.70 -28.40 -11.21
C PRO A 135 5.25 -26.97 -11.41
N PRO A 136 4.88 -26.29 -12.51
CA PRO A 136 5.32 -24.92 -12.75
C PRO A 136 4.69 -23.95 -11.76
N LEU A 137 5.48 -22.97 -11.31
CA LEU A 137 5.04 -21.94 -10.37
C LEU A 137 4.82 -20.62 -11.11
N ARG A 138 3.73 -19.92 -10.81
CA ARG A 138 3.42 -18.61 -11.38
C ARG A 138 3.10 -17.61 -10.29
N TYR A 139 3.84 -16.50 -10.26
CA TYR A 139 3.62 -15.39 -9.35
C TYR A 139 3.15 -14.18 -10.14
N GLN A 140 2.14 -13.48 -9.62
CA GLN A 140 1.57 -12.30 -10.25
C GLN A 140 1.63 -11.09 -9.31
N TYR A 141 2.06 -9.97 -9.86
CA TYR A 141 2.15 -8.68 -9.18
C TYR A 141 1.39 -7.63 -9.98
N PRO A 142 0.18 -7.22 -9.54
CA PRO A 142 -0.51 -6.11 -10.15
C PRO A 142 0.21 -4.80 -9.81
N LEU A 143 0.56 -4.04 -10.83
CA LEU A 143 1.17 -2.71 -10.71
C LEU A 143 0.16 -1.63 -11.08
N ARG A 144 0.26 -0.51 -10.36
CA ARG A 144 -0.55 0.68 -10.54
C ARG A 144 0.36 1.87 -10.76
N VAL A 145 0.43 2.36 -12.00
CA VAL A 145 1.38 3.39 -12.40
C VAL A 145 0.68 4.75 -12.45
N GLN A 146 1.15 5.67 -11.61
CA GLN A 146 0.60 7.02 -11.44
C GLN A 146 -0.92 7.03 -11.23
N MET A 147 -1.43 6.11 -10.42
CA MET A 147 -2.87 6.00 -10.15
C MET A 147 -3.22 6.40 -8.73
N VAL A 148 -4.39 7.02 -8.58
CA VAL A 148 -4.90 7.44 -7.27
C VAL A 148 -5.36 6.23 -6.47
N ASN A 149 -4.78 6.02 -5.28
CA ASN A 149 -5.25 5.01 -4.34
C ASN A 149 -6.39 5.58 -3.47
N TYR A 150 -7.62 5.48 -3.97
CA TYR A 150 -8.82 5.95 -3.28
C TYR A 150 -9.01 5.30 -1.91
N GLY A 151 -8.61 4.04 -1.74
CA GLY A 151 -8.70 3.34 -0.45
C GLY A 151 -7.83 3.99 0.62
N ASN A 152 -6.57 4.30 0.28
CA ASN A 152 -5.67 5.00 1.18
C ASN A 152 -6.14 6.42 1.48
N ILE A 153 -6.58 7.16 0.45
CA ILE A 153 -7.13 8.53 0.63
C ILE A 153 -8.37 8.50 1.52
N PHE A 154 -9.23 7.49 1.35
CA PHE A 154 -10.41 7.35 2.18
C PHE A 154 -10.04 7.08 3.64
N ARG A 155 -9.09 6.17 3.90
CA ARG A 155 -8.68 5.83 5.27
C ARG A 155 -7.93 6.96 5.98
N THR A 156 -7.10 7.70 5.25
CA THR A 156 -6.21 8.71 5.83
C THR A 156 -6.84 10.10 5.91
N ALA A 157 -7.73 10.45 4.98
CA ALA A 157 -8.33 11.79 4.91
C ALA A 157 -9.86 11.77 4.99
N VAL A 158 -10.54 11.13 4.04
CA VAL A 158 -12.01 11.29 3.88
C VAL A 158 -12.79 10.70 5.04
N GLY A 159 -12.45 9.48 5.48
CA GLY A 159 -13.08 8.77 6.58
C GLY A 159 -12.99 9.54 7.91
N PRO A 160 -11.78 9.98 8.33
CA PRO A 160 -11.63 10.85 9.49
C PRO A 160 -12.43 12.16 9.40
N LEU A 161 -12.46 12.81 8.24
CA LEU A 161 -13.25 14.03 8.03
C LEU A 161 -14.76 13.78 8.17
N ILE A 162 -15.27 12.68 7.61
CA ILE A 162 -16.67 12.25 7.79
C ILE A 162 -16.94 11.96 9.27
N GLY A 163 -16.04 11.26 9.95
CA GLY A 163 -16.14 10.98 11.38
C GLY A 163 -16.24 12.25 12.22
N LEU A 164 -15.38 13.24 11.95
CA LEU A 164 -15.42 14.55 12.61
C LEU A 164 -16.73 15.28 12.31
N LEU A 165 -17.21 15.27 11.07
CA LEU A 165 -18.48 15.90 10.70
C LEU A 165 -19.66 15.26 11.45
N LEU A 166 -19.70 13.93 11.57
CA LEU A 166 -20.75 13.24 12.32
C LEU A 166 -20.68 13.53 13.82
N LEU A 167 -19.48 13.58 14.40
CA LEU A 167 -19.28 13.92 15.81
C LEU A 167 -19.73 15.36 16.12
N THR A 168 -19.43 16.31 15.23
CA THR A 168 -19.88 17.70 15.39
C THR A 168 -21.41 17.82 15.30
N LEU A 169 -22.05 17.12 14.35
CA LEU A 169 -23.50 17.05 14.23
C LEU A 169 -24.18 16.40 15.44
N LEU A 170 -23.62 15.30 15.94
CA LEU A 170 -24.11 14.62 17.14
C LEU A 170 -23.97 15.51 18.38
N GLY A 171 -22.81 16.15 18.54
CA GLY A 171 -22.55 17.11 19.61
C GLY A 171 -23.54 18.28 19.58
N TYR A 172 -23.80 18.84 18.40
CA TYR A 172 -24.80 19.89 18.21
C TYR A 172 -26.22 19.44 18.62
N LYS A 173 -26.68 18.26 18.17
CA LYS A 173 -27.99 17.70 18.54
C LYS A 173 -28.09 17.45 20.06
N LEU A 174 -27.05 16.91 20.68
CA LEU A 174 -27.02 16.66 22.12
C LEU A 174 -27.07 17.97 22.92
N MET A 175 -26.32 18.99 22.50
CA MET A 175 -26.33 20.31 23.14
C MET A 175 -27.69 21.00 23.07
N LYS A 176 -28.41 20.82 21.95
CA LYS A 176 -29.77 21.38 21.75
C LYS A 176 -30.87 20.53 22.39
N SER A 177 -30.54 19.38 22.99
CA SER A 177 -31.55 18.51 23.61
C SER A 177 -32.09 19.14 24.91
N LYS A 178 -33.41 19.09 25.11
CA LYS A 178 -34.08 19.58 26.34
C LYS A 178 -33.57 18.93 27.63
N ARG A 179 -32.89 17.78 27.53
CA ARG A 179 -32.27 17.08 28.68
C ARG A 179 -31.02 17.83 29.16
N VAL A 180 -30.16 18.22 28.22
CA VAL A 180 -28.94 19.00 28.52
C VAL A 180 -29.28 20.44 28.89
N GLU A 181 -30.29 21.02 28.24
CA GLU A 181 -30.79 22.36 28.55
C GLU A 181 -31.31 22.44 30.00
N ARG A 182 -32.15 21.49 30.42
CA ARG A 182 -32.64 21.38 31.82
C ARG A 182 -31.52 21.11 32.82
N TRP A 183 -30.54 20.29 32.46
CA TRP A 183 -29.36 20.04 33.30
C TRP A 183 -28.49 21.29 33.48
N ARG A 184 -28.31 22.11 32.42
CA ARG A 184 -27.60 23.40 32.51
C ARG A 184 -28.35 24.42 33.35
N ALA A 185 -29.69 24.47 33.25
CA ALA A 185 -30.53 25.35 34.06
C ALA A 185 -30.43 25.01 35.56
N ARG A 186 -30.42 23.72 35.92
CA ARG A 186 -30.25 23.26 37.32
C ARG A 186 -28.88 23.56 37.93
N ARG A 187 -27.83 23.73 37.12
CA ARG A 187 -26.47 24.09 37.59
C ARG A 187 -26.25 25.60 37.72
N ARG A 188 -27.18 26.43 37.24
CA ARG A 188 -27.14 27.91 37.32
C ARG A 188 -28.00 28.47 38.45
N SER A 189 -28.90 27.66 39.02
CA SER A 189 -29.52 27.85 40.33
C SER A 189 -28.61 27.35 41.44
#